data_AF-A0A6P6XBI6-F1
#
_entry.id   AF-A0A6P6XBI6-F1
#
_cell.length_a   1.000
_cell.length_b   1.000
_cell.length_c   1.000
_cell.angle_alpha   90.00
_cell.angle_beta   90.00
_cell.angle_gamma   90.00
#
_symmetry.space_group_name_H-M   'P 1'
#
loop_
_entity.id
_entity.type
_entity.pdbx_description
1 polymer ?
#
loop_
_entity_poly.entity_id
_entity_poly.type
_entity_poly.pdbx_seq_one_letter_code
_entity_poly.pdbx_strand_id
1 'polypeptide(L)'
;MRGEWNGLQALICHECPYAYYIHCLAYRRQLALVAASREVASVHQFFSNLVFIINIVTASSKRNDELKEAQTIEVATKIANGELEIGRGLNQIGTLKRAGVTPWGSHLDSISSLLKMFNATCVVLSNIAANGGDANFALNQLLSFQFVFTLYLMKDIMEITHLLCIALQRKSQDILNAIHLVSSTTKLLKNFRDSGWDDFLVKVKLFCEQHQIDIPDMNAQYIARRGRSRSHHDEISVEHYYRVDIFLATIDYQLQELHSRFNDHTVELLVLSTALDPRNGFMLFKIDDICKLAEKFYPNDFMEQEPVRLRIELQHFELDIPNHPELQE
;
A
#
# COMPACT_ATOMS: atom_id res chain seq x y z
N MET A 1 -5.43 -16.97 13.71
CA MET A 1 -6.77 -16.38 13.51
C MET A 1 -7.51 -16.94 12.29
N ARG A 2 -6.88 -17.18 11.12
CA ARG A 2 -7.58 -17.78 9.96
C ARG A 2 -7.66 -19.31 10.05
N GLY A 3 -8.75 -19.84 9.51
CA GLY A 3 -9.11 -21.25 9.43
C GLY A 3 -10.62 -21.33 9.54
N GLU A 4 -11.31 -21.63 8.44
CA GLU A 4 -12.77 -21.72 8.39
C GLU A 4 -13.32 -22.76 9.38
N TRP A 5 -12.52 -23.77 9.70
CA TRP A 5 -12.91 -24.89 10.55
C TRP A 5 -12.24 -24.88 11.93
N ASN A 6 -10.98 -24.44 12.02
CA ASN A 6 -10.16 -24.53 13.25
C ASN A 6 -9.43 -23.21 13.60
N GLY A 7 -9.75 -22.11 12.91
CA GLY A 7 -9.17 -20.81 13.23
C GLY A 7 -9.81 -20.23 14.50
N LEU A 8 -9.05 -19.41 15.25
CA LEU A 8 -9.59 -18.69 16.42
C LEU A 8 -10.89 -17.92 16.11
N GLN A 9 -11.03 -17.39 14.89
CA GLN A 9 -12.28 -16.80 14.42
C GLN A 9 -13.44 -17.82 14.44
N ALA A 10 -13.24 -19.01 13.84
CA ALA A 10 -14.26 -20.05 13.77
C ALA A 10 -14.65 -20.54 15.17
N LEU A 11 -13.69 -20.64 16.10
CA LEU A 11 -13.94 -20.99 17.50
C LEU A 11 -14.79 -19.93 18.22
N ILE A 12 -14.44 -18.64 18.06
CA ILE A 12 -15.22 -17.54 18.65
C ILE A 12 -16.61 -17.46 18.02
N CYS A 13 -16.75 -17.63 16.70
CA CYS A 13 -18.06 -17.65 16.04
C CYS A 13 -18.90 -18.87 16.41
N HIS A 14 -18.28 -19.99 16.80
CA HIS A 14 -18.99 -21.16 17.31
C HIS A 14 -19.55 -20.92 18.72
N GLU A 15 -18.79 -20.26 19.60
CA GLU A 15 -19.25 -19.93 20.96
C GLU A 15 -20.17 -18.70 21.00
N CYS A 16 -19.92 -17.71 20.14
CA CYS A 16 -20.68 -16.48 19.99
C CYS A 16 -21.05 -16.28 18.51
N PRO A 17 -22.21 -16.82 18.05
CA PRO A 17 -22.66 -16.70 16.66
C PRO A 17 -22.78 -15.24 16.16
N TYR A 18 -22.97 -14.30 17.08
CA TYR A 18 -23.16 -12.87 16.81
C TYR A 18 -21.87 -12.04 16.93
N ALA A 19 -20.74 -12.68 17.22
CA ALA A 19 -19.46 -12.00 17.25
C ALA A 19 -19.05 -11.57 15.84
N TYR A 20 -19.12 -10.27 15.57
CA TYR A 20 -18.59 -9.70 14.34
C TYR A 20 -17.07 -9.73 14.37
N TYR A 21 -16.50 -10.56 13.50
CA TYR A 21 -15.07 -10.55 13.30
C TYR A 21 -14.65 -9.40 12.38
N ILE A 22 -14.23 -8.29 13.01
CA ILE A 22 -13.57 -7.20 12.30
C ILE A 22 -12.07 -7.52 12.26
N HIS A 23 -11.53 -7.68 11.05
CA HIS A 23 -10.09 -7.88 10.89
C HIS A 23 -9.30 -6.72 11.48
N CYS A 24 -8.25 -7.01 12.26
CA CYS A 24 -7.34 -5.98 12.80
C CYS A 24 -6.84 -5.03 11.70
N LEU A 25 -7.20 -3.75 11.84
CA LEU A 25 -6.95 -2.68 10.87
C LEU A 25 -5.45 -2.38 10.70
N ALA A 26 -4.66 -2.56 11.78
CA ALA A 26 -3.25 -2.18 11.86
C ALA A 26 -2.26 -3.25 11.35
N TYR A 27 -2.52 -4.54 11.62
CA TYR A 27 -1.49 -5.57 11.54
C TYR A 27 -1.50 -6.39 10.24
N ARG A 28 -2.61 -6.42 9.48
CA ARG A 28 -2.68 -7.17 8.21
C ARG A 28 -2.74 -6.34 6.94
N ARG A 29 -3.00 -5.04 6.98
CA ARG A 29 -3.28 -4.28 5.74
C ARG A 29 -2.07 -3.98 4.89
N GLN A 30 -0.94 -3.67 5.50
CA GLN A 30 0.27 -3.41 4.73
C GLN A 30 0.84 -4.67 4.09
N LEU A 31 0.72 -5.83 4.75
CA LEU A 31 0.99 -7.14 4.13
C LEU A 31 -0.07 -7.50 3.07
N ALA A 32 -1.32 -7.09 3.26
CA ALA A 32 -2.40 -7.40 2.32
C ALA A 32 -2.32 -6.59 1.03
N LEU A 33 -1.98 -5.30 1.06
CA LEU A 33 -1.79 -4.49 -0.15
C LEU A 33 -0.54 -4.94 -0.92
N VAL A 34 0.54 -5.32 -0.23
CA VAL A 34 1.68 -6.01 -0.88
C VAL A 34 1.24 -7.35 -1.45
N ALA A 35 0.51 -8.19 -0.69
CA ALA A 35 0.07 -9.49 -1.17
C ALA A 35 -0.84 -9.37 -2.40
N ALA A 36 -1.82 -8.46 -2.36
CA ALA A 36 -2.74 -8.17 -3.47
C ALA A 36 -1.97 -7.71 -4.71
N SER A 37 -1.01 -6.79 -4.55
CA SER A 37 -0.17 -6.38 -5.69
C SER A 37 0.73 -7.51 -6.21
N ARG A 38 1.17 -8.43 -5.35
CA ARG A 38 1.95 -9.62 -5.74
C ARG A 38 1.14 -10.70 -6.46
N GLU A 39 -0.18 -10.59 -6.54
CA GLU A 39 -0.98 -11.44 -7.43
C GLU A 39 -0.63 -11.16 -8.91
N VAL A 40 -0.13 -9.95 -9.21
CA VAL A 40 0.47 -9.63 -10.50
C VAL A 40 1.91 -10.13 -10.53
N ALA A 41 2.19 -11.11 -11.41
CA ALA A 41 3.50 -11.77 -11.49
C ALA A 41 4.67 -10.78 -11.66
N SER A 42 4.49 -9.74 -12.47
CA SER A 42 5.47 -8.67 -12.68
C SER A 42 5.81 -7.91 -11.40
N VAL A 43 4.81 -7.62 -10.57
CA VAL A 43 5.00 -6.92 -9.28
C VAL A 43 5.63 -7.84 -8.25
N HIS A 44 5.24 -9.12 -8.23
CA HIS A 44 5.91 -10.11 -7.41
C HIS A 44 7.40 -10.20 -7.72
N GLN A 45 7.73 -10.36 -9.00
CA GLN A 45 9.12 -10.42 -9.45
C GLN A 45 9.88 -9.12 -9.13
N PHE A 46 9.22 -7.96 -9.27
CA PHE A 46 9.80 -6.68 -8.90
C PHE A 46 10.24 -6.64 -7.42
N PHE A 47 9.38 -7.05 -6.48
CA PHE A 47 9.78 -7.03 -5.06
C PHE A 47 10.92 -7.98 -4.74
N SER A 48 10.95 -9.16 -5.38
CA SER A 48 12.06 -10.10 -5.26
C SER A 48 13.37 -9.50 -5.79
N ASN A 49 13.32 -8.85 -6.96
CA ASN A 49 14.46 -8.16 -7.55
C ASN A 49 14.92 -6.96 -6.70
N LEU A 50 13.98 -6.17 -6.18
CA LEU A 50 14.26 -5.01 -5.32
C LEU A 50 15.06 -5.44 -4.08
N VAL A 51 14.59 -6.47 -3.39
CA VAL A 51 15.28 -7.02 -2.21
C VAL A 51 16.65 -7.57 -2.59
N PHE A 52 16.75 -8.29 -3.71
CA PHE A 52 18.01 -8.84 -4.20
C PHE A 52 19.05 -7.76 -4.51
N ILE A 53 18.66 -6.71 -5.26
CA ILE A 53 19.50 -5.57 -5.61
C ILE A 53 20.01 -4.87 -4.35
N ILE A 54 19.10 -4.51 -3.43
CA ILE A 54 19.46 -3.83 -2.20
C ILE A 54 20.40 -4.70 -1.36
N ASN A 55 20.16 -6.01 -1.27
CA ASN A 55 21.02 -6.91 -0.52
C ASN A 55 22.43 -7.00 -1.09
N ILE A 56 22.60 -7.06 -2.41
CA ILE A 56 23.93 -7.07 -3.04
C ILE A 56 24.71 -5.79 -2.70
N VAL A 57 24.07 -4.64 -2.91
CA VAL A 57 24.70 -3.33 -2.73
C VAL A 57 25.02 -3.07 -1.27
N THR A 58 24.14 -3.48 -0.36
CA THR A 58 24.32 -3.23 1.08
C THR A 58 25.03 -4.36 1.82
N ALA A 59 25.50 -5.41 1.13
CA ALA A 59 26.05 -6.62 1.75
C ALA A 59 27.31 -6.39 2.61
N SER A 60 28.08 -5.33 2.33
CA SER A 60 29.31 -5.01 3.07
C SER A 60 29.43 -3.52 3.33
N SER A 61 30.18 -3.14 4.37
CA SER A 61 30.51 -1.73 4.66
C SER A 61 31.18 -1.07 3.46
N LYS A 62 32.15 -1.74 2.84
CA LYS A 62 32.87 -1.25 1.66
C LYS A 62 31.92 -0.82 0.53
N ARG A 63 30.93 -1.66 0.18
CA ARG A 63 29.97 -1.33 -0.89
C ARG A 63 29.04 -0.18 -0.51
N ASN A 64 28.70 -0.05 0.77
CA ASN A 64 27.94 1.10 1.26
C ASN A 64 28.76 2.39 1.20
N ASP A 65 30.08 2.32 1.43
CA ASP A 65 30.96 3.48 1.28
C ASP A 65 31.11 3.88 -0.19
N GLU A 66 31.31 2.90 -1.10
CA GLU A 66 31.31 3.11 -2.55
C GLU A 66 29.98 3.74 -3.03
N LEU A 67 28.85 3.29 -2.49
CA LEU A 67 27.52 3.83 -2.80
C LEU A 67 27.41 5.31 -2.39
N LYS A 68 27.86 5.66 -1.18
CA LYS A 68 27.83 7.05 -0.68
C LYS A 68 28.79 7.94 -1.45
N GLU A 69 29.95 7.42 -1.83
CA GLU A 69 30.93 8.12 -2.66
C GLU A 69 30.33 8.41 -4.05
N ALA A 70 29.77 7.41 -4.71
CA ALA A 70 29.10 7.57 -6.00
C ALA A 70 27.94 8.58 -5.93
N GLN A 71 27.15 8.56 -4.85
CA GLN A 71 26.09 9.54 -4.64
C GLN A 71 26.65 10.97 -4.44
N THR A 72 27.76 11.10 -3.71
CA THR A 72 28.40 12.39 -3.46
C THR A 72 28.93 12.98 -4.77
N ILE A 73 29.56 12.16 -5.61
CA ILE A 73 30.03 12.55 -6.95
C ILE A 73 28.85 13.03 -7.79
N GLU A 74 27.77 12.25 -7.87
CA GLU A 74 26.59 12.61 -8.65
C GLU A 74 25.98 13.94 -8.19
N VAL A 75 25.80 14.12 -6.88
CA VAL A 75 25.27 15.36 -6.30
C VAL A 75 26.19 16.54 -6.64
N ALA A 76 27.51 16.38 -6.51
CA ALA A 76 28.46 17.42 -6.84
C ALA A 76 28.41 17.79 -8.33
N THR A 77 28.31 16.81 -9.23
CA THR A 77 28.17 17.04 -10.67
C THR A 77 26.88 17.80 -10.99
N LYS A 78 25.75 17.41 -10.39
CA LYS A 78 24.46 18.09 -10.60
C LYS A 78 24.46 19.51 -10.07
N ILE A 79 25.12 19.78 -8.95
CA ILE A 79 25.32 21.14 -8.43
C ILE A 79 26.17 21.96 -9.41
N ALA A 80 27.27 21.39 -9.92
CA ALA A 80 28.14 22.08 -10.89
C ALA A 80 27.42 22.41 -12.21
N ASN A 81 26.50 21.54 -12.65
CA ASN A 81 25.65 21.76 -13.82
C ASN A 81 24.49 22.74 -13.56
N GLY A 82 24.27 23.19 -12.32
CA GLY A 82 23.15 24.05 -11.95
C GLY A 82 21.80 23.32 -11.87
N GLU A 83 21.78 21.99 -11.86
CA GLU A 83 20.57 21.17 -11.74
C GLU A 83 20.07 21.07 -10.28
N LEU A 84 20.95 21.32 -9.31
CA LEU A 84 20.63 21.27 -7.88
C LEU A 84 21.07 22.53 -7.15
N GLU A 85 20.18 23.03 -6.29
CA GLU A 85 20.47 24.15 -5.38
C GLU A 85 21.20 23.67 -4.11
N ILE A 86 22.02 24.57 -3.55
CA ILE A 86 22.73 24.35 -2.29
C ILE A 86 21.91 24.97 -1.15
N GLY A 87 21.55 24.17 -0.15
CA GLY A 87 20.78 24.64 1.00
C GLY A 87 20.91 23.72 2.22
N ARG A 88 20.64 24.25 3.41
CA ARG A 88 20.74 23.49 4.66
C ARG A 88 19.70 22.37 4.65
N GLY A 89 20.17 21.13 4.63
CA GLY A 89 19.34 19.93 4.60
C GLY A 89 18.99 19.41 3.20
N LEU A 90 19.43 20.09 2.13
CA LEU A 90 19.30 19.60 0.75
C LEU A 90 20.41 18.60 0.40
N ASN A 91 20.13 17.72 -0.56
CA ASN A 91 21.08 16.78 -1.15
C ASN A 91 21.83 15.88 -0.14
N GLN A 92 21.17 15.53 0.98
CA GLN A 92 21.76 14.67 2.00
C GLN A 92 22.14 13.30 1.43
N ILE A 93 23.38 12.89 1.71
CA ILE A 93 23.87 11.56 1.39
C ILE A 93 23.10 10.54 2.23
N GLY A 94 22.50 9.58 1.54
CA GLY A 94 21.59 8.60 2.09
C GLY A 94 22.20 7.21 2.18
N THR A 95 21.36 6.24 2.53
CA THR A 95 21.64 4.82 2.40
C THR A 95 20.44 4.16 1.73
N LEU A 96 20.67 3.06 1.03
CA LEU A 96 19.55 2.22 0.59
C LEU A 96 18.87 1.64 1.82
N LYS A 97 17.59 1.95 1.97
CA LYS A 97 16.78 1.39 3.04
C LYS A 97 16.43 -0.04 2.66
N ARG A 98 16.75 -0.99 3.55
CA ARG A 98 16.31 -2.38 3.38
C ARG A 98 14.85 -2.49 3.74
N ALA A 99 14.09 -3.17 2.88
CA ALA A 99 12.78 -3.66 3.26
C ALA A 99 12.97 -4.71 4.37
N GLY A 100 12.51 -4.42 5.59
CA GLY A 100 12.45 -5.41 6.66
C GLY A 100 11.34 -6.44 6.44
N VAL A 101 11.21 -7.42 7.33
CA VAL A 101 10.10 -8.40 7.35
C VAL A 101 8.74 -7.73 7.72
N THR A 102 8.71 -6.41 7.87
CA THR A 102 7.57 -5.54 8.20
C THR A 102 7.76 -4.18 7.48
N PRO A 103 6.86 -3.21 7.65
CA PRO A 103 5.56 -2.95 7.02
C PRO A 103 5.65 -2.16 5.67
N TRP A 104 4.54 -1.83 4.99
CA TRP A 104 4.46 -1.06 3.68
C TRP A 104 5.31 0.22 3.65
N GLY A 105 5.45 0.89 4.80
CA GLY A 105 6.33 2.04 4.95
C GLY A 105 7.80 1.72 4.65
N SER A 106 8.29 0.52 4.98
CA SER A 106 9.67 0.09 4.67
C SER A 106 9.86 -0.18 3.18
N HIS A 107 8.85 -0.68 2.49
CA HIS A 107 8.88 -0.88 1.04
C HIS A 107 8.85 0.47 0.29
N LEU A 108 7.96 1.39 0.68
CA LEU A 108 7.93 2.75 0.12
C LEU A 108 9.26 3.46 0.36
N ASP A 109 9.83 3.31 1.56
CA ASP A 109 11.15 3.81 1.92
C ASP A 109 12.26 3.20 1.05
N SER A 110 12.21 1.89 0.81
CA SER A 110 13.18 1.18 -0.04
C SER A 110 13.11 1.68 -1.48
N ILE A 111 11.90 1.75 -2.05
CA ILE A 111 11.64 2.27 -3.40
C ILE A 111 12.12 3.73 -3.51
N SER A 112 11.77 4.57 -2.54
CA SER A 112 12.16 5.98 -2.52
C SER A 112 13.68 6.15 -2.40
N SER A 113 14.33 5.33 -1.57
CA SER A 113 15.79 5.35 -1.43
C SER A 113 16.50 4.89 -2.70
N LEU A 114 15.97 3.85 -3.37
CA LEU A 114 16.53 3.34 -4.63
C LEU A 114 16.40 4.37 -5.75
N LEU A 115 15.25 5.02 -5.89
CA LEU A 115 15.06 6.09 -6.88
C LEU A 115 16.04 7.25 -6.65
N LYS A 116 16.21 7.68 -5.39
CA LYS A 116 17.15 8.75 -5.04
C LYS A 116 18.61 8.39 -5.29
N MET A 117 18.95 7.11 -5.24
CA MET A 117 20.32 6.61 -5.36
C MET A 117 20.49 5.74 -6.61
N PHE A 118 19.66 5.93 -7.64
CA PHE A 118 19.58 5.01 -8.78
C PHE A 118 20.91 4.90 -9.52
N ASN A 119 21.50 6.02 -9.88
CA ASN A 119 22.81 6.09 -10.56
C ASN A 119 23.93 5.53 -9.69
N ALA A 120 24.02 5.96 -8.43
CA ALA A 120 24.99 5.43 -7.47
C ALA A 120 24.87 3.90 -7.32
N THR A 121 23.65 3.37 -7.31
CA THR A 121 23.37 1.93 -7.27
C THR A 121 23.87 1.22 -8.53
N CYS A 122 23.63 1.82 -9.71
CA CYS A 122 24.15 1.29 -10.98
C CYS A 122 25.69 1.24 -10.99
N VAL A 123 26.36 2.28 -10.50
CA VAL A 123 27.84 2.33 -10.40
C VAL A 123 28.36 1.19 -9.52
N VAL A 124 27.81 1.02 -8.31
CA VAL A 124 28.24 -0.05 -7.39
C VAL A 124 27.99 -1.43 -8.00
N LEU A 125 26.81 -1.66 -8.60
CA LEU A 125 26.51 -2.93 -9.26
C LEU A 125 27.44 -3.20 -10.45
N SER A 126 27.79 -2.18 -11.22
CA SER A 126 28.71 -2.29 -12.36
C SER A 126 30.11 -2.69 -11.90
N ASN A 127 30.59 -2.07 -10.81
CA ASN A 127 31.88 -2.40 -10.19
C ASN A 127 31.93 -3.84 -9.67
N ILE A 128 30.81 -4.35 -9.11
CA ILE A 128 30.72 -5.73 -8.62
C ILE A 128 30.56 -6.72 -9.77
N ALA A 129 29.82 -6.36 -10.83
CA ALA A 129 29.55 -7.21 -11.99
C ALA A 129 30.84 -7.66 -12.70
N ALA A 130 31.91 -6.87 -12.63
CA ALA A 130 33.24 -7.25 -13.10
C ALA A 130 33.78 -8.56 -12.47
N ASN A 131 33.27 -8.94 -11.29
CA ASN A 131 33.76 -10.06 -10.49
C ASN A 131 32.71 -11.17 -10.23
N GLY A 132 31.48 -11.07 -10.75
CA GLY A 132 30.45 -12.09 -10.47
C GLY A 132 29.11 -11.92 -11.20
N GLY A 133 28.49 -13.06 -11.54
CA GLY A 133 27.24 -13.12 -12.34
C GLY A 133 26.00 -12.53 -11.64
N ASP A 134 25.91 -12.63 -10.32
CA ASP A 134 24.75 -12.16 -9.54
C ASP A 134 24.57 -10.63 -9.62
N ALA A 135 25.67 -9.87 -9.57
CA ALA A 135 25.62 -8.42 -9.69
C ALA A 135 25.32 -7.97 -11.12
N ASN A 136 25.80 -8.70 -12.13
CA ASN A 136 25.44 -8.46 -13.52
C ASN A 136 23.94 -8.70 -13.76
N PHE A 137 23.39 -9.77 -13.19
CA PHE A 137 21.94 -10.01 -13.22
C PHE A 137 21.16 -8.88 -12.53
N ALA A 138 21.58 -8.47 -11.33
CA ALA A 138 20.95 -7.36 -10.61
C ALA A 138 20.97 -6.05 -11.41
N LEU A 139 22.09 -5.73 -12.06
CA LEU A 139 22.24 -4.55 -12.90
C LEU A 139 21.29 -4.60 -14.11
N ASN A 140 21.24 -5.74 -14.82
CA ASN A 140 20.34 -5.93 -15.95
C ASN A 140 18.87 -5.81 -15.55
N GLN A 141 18.51 -6.29 -14.36
CA GLN A 141 17.16 -6.12 -13.83
C GLN A 141 16.88 -4.65 -13.51
N LEU A 142 17.80 -3.95 -12.82
CA LEU A 142 17.66 -2.55 -12.45
C LEU A 142 17.51 -1.63 -13.68
N LEU A 143 18.25 -1.92 -14.75
CA LEU A 143 18.23 -1.20 -16.02
C LEU A 143 17.16 -1.69 -17.00
N SER A 144 16.20 -2.52 -16.56
CA SER A 144 15.10 -2.95 -17.41
C SER A 144 13.91 -2.00 -17.33
N PHE A 145 13.27 -1.70 -18.46
CA PHE A 145 12.06 -0.90 -18.49
C PHE A 145 10.96 -1.48 -17.58
N GLN A 146 10.79 -2.80 -17.54
CA GLN A 146 9.81 -3.45 -16.68
C GLN A 146 10.05 -3.18 -15.19
N PHE A 147 11.32 -3.17 -14.75
CA PHE A 147 11.65 -2.85 -13.36
C PHE A 147 11.33 -1.40 -13.03
N VAL A 148 11.77 -0.45 -13.86
CA VAL A 148 11.50 0.99 -13.67
C VAL A 148 10.00 1.27 -13.71
N PHE A 149 9.28 0.73 -14.68
CA PHE A 149 7.83 0.84 -14.78
C PHE A 149 7.15 0.38 -13.48
N THR A 150 7.52 -0.81 -12.99
CA THR A 150 6.91 -1.37 -11.77
C THR A 150 7.33 -0.60 -10.51
N LEU A 151 8.57 -0.09 -10.48
CA LEU A 151 9.10 0.76 -9.40
C LEU A 151 8.25 2.03 -9.23
N TYR A 152 7.98 2.72 -10.33
CA TYR A 152 7.13 3.92 -10.34
C TYR A 152 5.67 3.60 -10.02
N LEU A 153 5.12 2.52 -10.60
CA LEU A 153 3.74 2.11 -10.34
C LEU A 153 3.51 1.84 -8.85
N MET A 154 4.39 1.03 -8.26
CA MET A 154 4.29 0.71 -6.84
C MET A 154 4.57 1.93 -5.97
N LYS A 155 5.47 2.84 -6.36
CA LYS A 155 5.67 4.10 -5.64
C LYS A 155 4.36 4.90 -5.56
N ASP A 156 3.71 5.16 -6.68
CA ASP A 156 2.50 6.00 -6.71
C ASP A 156 1.36 5.35 -5.92
N ILE A 157 1.13 4.05 -6.10
CA ILE A 157 0.14 3.29 -5.32
C ILE A 157 0.45 3.35 -3.82
N MET A 158 1.73 3.19 -3.46
CA MET A 158 2.17 3.25 -2.06
C MET A 158 1.98 4.63 -1.45
N GLU A 159 2.24 5.69 -2.20
CA GLU A 159 2.05 7.08 -1.78
C GLU A 159 0.56 7.41 -1.59
N ILE A 160 -0.30 7.00 -2.54
CA ILE A 160 -1.75 7.17 -2.45
C ILE A 160 -2.31 6.49 -1.18
N THR A 161 -1.83 5.28 -0.88
CA THR A 161 -2.33 4.47 0.25
C THR A 161 -1.63 4.79 1.58
N HIS A 162 -0.60 5.64 1.59
CA HIS A 162 0.26 5.87 2.74
C HIS A 162 -0.48 6.46 3.94
N LEU A 163 -1.28 7.51 3.72
CA LEU A 163 -2.03 8.19 4.79
C LEU A 163 -3.04 7.26 5.46
N LEU A 164 -3.76 6.49 4.66
CA LEU A 164 -4.68 5.48 5.15
C LEU A 164 -3.95 4.44 6.00
N CYS A 165 -2.80 3.96 5.52
CA CYS A 165 -1.97 3.02 6.28
C CYS A 165 -1.52 3.58 7.63
N ILE A 166 -1.10 4.84 7.71
CA ILE A 166 -0.73 5.47 8.98
C ILE A 166 -1.93 5.58 9.91
N ALA A 167 -3.08 6.07 9.41
CA ALA A 167 -4.26 6.28 10.23
C ALA A 167 -4.75 4.97 10.86
N LEU A 168 -4.73 3.88 10.09
CA LEU A 168 -5.12 2.54 10.54
C LEU A 168 -4.10 1.87 11.46
N GLN A 169 -2.94 2.48 11.70
CA GLN A 169 -1.89 1.95 12.58
C GLN A 169 -1.72 2.73 13.88
N ARG A 170 -2.36 3.90 14.00
CA ARG A 170 -2.35 4.67 15.25
C ARG A 170 -3.05 3.86 16.35
N LYS A 171 -2.60 4.02 17.60
CA LYS A 171 -3.23 3.39 18.77
C LYS A 171 -4.60 4.01 19.06
N SER A 172 -4.70 5.33 18.97
CA SER A 172 -5.94 6.10 19.07
C SER A 172 -6.56 6.29 17.68
N GLN A 173 -7.22 5.25 17.18
CA GLN A 173 -7.88 5.31 15.88
C GLN A 173 -9.18 6.09 16.00
N ASP A 174 -9.31 7.12 15.17
CA ASP A 174 -10.61 7.71 14.88
C ASP A 174 -11.22 6.96 13.71
N ILE A 175 -12.25 6.16 14.01
CA ILE A 175 -12.95 5.32 13.05
C ILE A 175 -13.58 6.15 11.92
N LEU A 176 -14.14 7.33 12.24
CA LEU A 176 -14.74 8.20 11.22
C LEU A 176 -13.67 8.72 10.26
N ASN A 177 -12.56 9.22 10.79
CA ASN A 177 -11.45 9.68 9.97
C ASN A 177 -10.87 8.53 9.13
N ALA A 178 -10.74 7.33 9.70
CA ALA A 178 -10.29 6.15 8.96
C ALA A 178 -11.24 5.83 7.78
N ILE A 179 -12.56 5.84 7.99
CA ILE A 179 -13.55 5.62 6.92
C ILE A 179 -13.48 6.70 5.85
N HIS A 180 -13.34 7.97 6.23
CA HIS A 180 -13.12 9.06 5.27
C HIS A 180 -11.85 8.84 4.44
N LEU A 181 -10.76 8.39 5.08
CA LEU A 181 -9.51 8.05 4.38
C LEU A 181 -9.67 6.85 3.45
N VAL A 182 -10.50 5.87 3.76
CA VAL A 182 -10.82 4.77 2.83
C VAL A 182 -11.49 5.30 1.58
N SER A 183 -12.50 6.15 1.75
CA SER A 183 -13.25 6.73 0.63
C SER A 183 -12.34 7.58 -0.26
N SER A 184 -11.54 8.47 0.34
CA SER A 184 -10.62 9.33 -0.41
C SER A 184 -9.50 8.52 -1.09
N THR A 185 -8.91 7.53 -0.41
CA THR A 185 -7.89 6.64 -1.00
C THR A 185 -8.46 5.83 -2.17
N THR A 186 -9.66 5.29 -2.02
CA THR A 186 -10.36 4.55 -3.09
C THR A 186 -10.58 5.44 -4.31
N LYS A 187 -11.01 6.69 -4.09
CA LYS A 187 -11.21 7.67 -5.16
C LYS A 187 -9.89 8.03 -5.86
N LEU A 188 -8.82 8.24 -5.11
CA LEU A 188 -7.49 8.53 -5.67
C LEU A 188 -6.97 7.36 -6.52
N LEU A 189 -7.13 6.11 -6.06
CA LEU A 189 -6.75 4.93 -6.85
C LEU A 189 -7.59 4.78 -8.12
N LYS A 190 -8.91 5.03 -8.06
CA LYS A 190 -9.78 5.02 -9.25
C LYS A 190 -9.39 6.10 -10.26
N ASN A 191 -9.12 7.32 -9.80
CA ASN A 191 -8.65 8.40 -10.68
C ASN A 191 -7.31 8.02 -11.34
N PHE A 192 -6.38 7.44 -10.57
CA PHE A 192 -5.10 6.99 -11.11
C PHE A 192 -5.29 5.88 -12.16
N ARG A 193 -6.20 4.94 -11.90
CA ARG A 193 -6.57 3.86 -12.83
C ARG A 193 -7.17 4.37 -14.13
N ASP A 194 -8.16 5.24 -14.03
CA ASP A 194 -9.05 5.58 -15.15
C ASP A 194 -8.46 6.65 -16.06
N SER A 195 -7.68 7.59 -15.51
CA SER A 195 -7.09 8.71 -16.27
C SER A 195 -5.59 8.91 -16.05
N GLY A 196 -4.94 8.13 -15.18
CA GLY A 196 -3.53 8.35 -14.83
C GLY A 196 -2.51 7.71 -15.77
N TRP A 197 -2.94 6.89 -16.74
CA TRP A 197 -2.04 6.12 -17.61
C TRP A 197 -1.03 6.98 -18.38
N ASP A 198 -1.51 8.02 -19.07
CA ASP A 198 -0.66 8.80 -19.98
C ASP A 198 0.41 9.58 -19.22
N ASP A 199 0.01 10.30 -18.15
CA ASP A 199 0.93 11.04 -17.26
C ASP A 199 1.94 10.10 -16.60
N PHE A 200 1.48 8.92 -16.16
CA PHE A 200 2.33 7.90 -15.58
C PHE A 200 3.38 7.40 -16.58
N LEU A 201 2.96 7.08 -17.80
CA LEU A 201 3.85 6.55 -18.83
C LEU A 201 4.89 7.58 -19.26
N VAL A 202 4.50 8.86 -19.41
CA VAL A 202 5.43 9.96 -19.71
C VAL A 202 6.50 10.06 -18.63
N LYS A 203 6.11 10.03 -17.35
CA LYS A 203 7.05 10.06 -16.22
C LYS A 203 8.05 8.90 -16.26
N VAL A 204 7.59 7.69 -16.56
CA VAL A 204 8.47 6.51 -16.68
C VAL A 204 9.42 6.64 -17.86
N LYS A 205 8.94 7.07 -19.03
CA LYS A 205 9.76 7.25 -20.23
C LYS A 205 10.85 8.30 -20.01
N LEU A 206 10.51 9.45 -19.42
CA LEU A 206 11.48 10.50 -19.10
C LEU A 206 12.60 9.99 -18.18
N PHE A 207 12.25 9.19 -17.17
CA PHE A 207 13.26 8.57 -16.31
C PHE A 207 14.15 7.59 -17.11
N CYS A 208 13.55 6.74 -17.94
CA CYS A 208 14.32 5.81 -18.76
C CYS A 208 15.27 6.53 -19.72
N GLU A 209 14.83 7.61 -20.38
CA GLU A 209 15.66 8.45 -21.25
C GLU A 209 16.83 9.08 -20.48
N GLN A 210 16.57 9.63 -19.30
CA GLN A 210 17.59 10.22 -18.42
C GLN A 210 18.68 9.22 -18.02
N HIS A 211 18.31 7.95 -17.87
CA HIS A 211 19.20 6.88 -17.43
C HIS A 211 19.64 5.93 -18.55
N GLN A 212 19.38 6.27 -19.82
CA GLN A 212 19.73 5.46 -21.01
C GLN A 212 19.20 4.02 -20.94
N ILE A 213 17.98 3.86 -20.44
CA ILE A 213 17.28 2.57 -20.36
C ILE A 213 16.44 2.39 -21.62
N ASP A 214 16.62 1.25 -22.29
CA ASP A 214 15.88 0.91 -23.51
C ASP A 214 14.36 0.89 -23.25
N ILE A 215 13.64 1.76 -23.97
CA ILE A 215 12.18 1.81 -23.94
C ILE A 215 11.65 0.87 -25.04
N PRO A 216 10.79 -0.10 -24.71
CA PRO A 216 10.25 -1.00 -25.71
C PRO A 216 9.27 -0.27 -26.63
N ASP A 217 9.19 -0.70 -27.89
CA ASP A 217 8.18 -0.22 -28.83
C ASP A 217 6.80 -0.69 -28.37
N MET A 218 5.95 0.28 -28.00
CA MET A 218 4.60 0.04 -27.48
C MET A 218 3.68 -0.61 -28.51
N ASN A 219 3.96 -0.42 -29.80
CA ASN A 219 3.21 -1.03 -30.90
C ASN A 219 3.73 -2.41 -31.30
N ALA A 220 4.89 -2.83 -30.80
CA ALA A 220 5.43 -4.14 -31.10
C ALA A 220 4.57 -5.25 -30.50
N GLN A 221 4.63 -6.43 -31.10
CA GLN A 221 4.02 -7.62 -30.57
C GLN A 221 4.72 -8.03 -29.28
N TYR A 222 3.95 -8.25 -28.22
CA TYR A 222 4.46 -8.75 -26.97
C TYR A 222 4.80 -10.24 -27.09
N ILE A 223 6.06 -10.60 -26.81
CA ILE A 223 6.52 -11.99 -26.80
C ILE A 223 6.95 -12.35 -25.37
N ALA A 224 6.15 -13.18 -24.70
CA ALA A 224 6.48 -13.66 -23.36
C ALA A 224 7.82 -14.43 -23.37
N ARG A 225 8.82 -13.96 -22.62
CA ARG A 225 10.20 -14.48 -22.67
C ARG A 225 10.41 -15.88 -22.05
N ARG A 226 9.39 -16.51 -21.44
CA ARG A 226 9.48 -17.89 -20.89
C ARG A 226 8.14 -18.63 -20.91
N GLY A 227 8.07 -19.73 -21.64
CA GLY A 227 7.04 -20.76 -21.46
C GLY A 227 6.27 -21.13 -22.72
N ARG A 228 6.41 -22.38 -23.16
CA ARG A 228 5.72 -22.98 -24.31
C ARG A 228 4.22 -23.11 -24.03
N SER A 229 3.39 -22.40 -24.78
CA SER A 229 2.16 -22.96 -25.37
C SER A 229 1.65 -21.98 -26.42
N ARG A 230 1.63 -22.43 -27.68
CA ARG A 230 0.84 -21.80 -28.73
C ARG A 230 -0.61 -22.18 -28.48
N SER A 231 -1.36 -21.30 -27.81
CA SER A 231 -2.79 -21.20 -28.02
C SER A 231 -3.05 -19.81 -28.58
N HIS A 232 -3.74 -19.76 -29.71
CA HIS A 232 -4.17 -18.55 -30.40
C HIS A 232 -5.04 -17.66 -29.49
N HIS A 233 -4.39 -16.83 -28.67
CA HIS A 233 -5.03 -15.71 -28.00
C HIS A 233 -4.22 -14.48 -28.40
N ASP A 234 -4.82 -13.69 -29.30
CA ASP A 234 -4.52 -12.34 -29.79
C ASP A 234 -3.05 -11.86 -29.73
N GLU A 235 -2.56 -11.29 -30.83
CA GLU A 235 -1.28 -10.60 -30.85
C GLU A 235 -1.35 -9.36 -29.94
N ILE A 236 -1.12 -9.57 -28.65
CA ILE A 236 -1.15 -8.53 -27.62
C ILE A 236 0.02 -7.58 -27.88
N SER A 237 -0.24 -6.27 -27.92
CA SER A 237 0.82 -5.27 -28.03
C SER A 237 1.59 -5.12 -26.71
N VAL A 238 2.82 -4.62 -26.80
CA VAL A 238 3.59 -4.26 -25.60
C VAL A 238 2.83 -3.25 -24.73
N GLU A 239 2.14 -2.27 -25.34
CA GLU A 239 1.30 -1.34 -24.59
C GLU A 239 0.22 -2.05 -23.78
N HIS A 240 -0.49 -3.01 -24.39
CA HIS A 240 -1.54 -3.74 -23.70
C HIS A 240 -0.98 -4.51 -22.51
N TYR A 241 0.17 -5.18 -22.66
CA TYR A 241 0.81 -5.87 -21.54
C TYR A 241 1.12 -4.92 -20.37
N TYR A 242 1.72 -3.75 -20.63
CA TYR A 242 2.03 -2.82 -19.55
C TYR A 242 0.79 -2.14 -18.97
N ARG A 243 -0.16 -1.73 -19.83
CA ARG A 243 -1.36 -1.00 -19.43
C ARG A 243 -2.38 -1.89 -18.74
N VAL A 244 -2.69 -3.04 -19.31
CA VAL A 244 -3.76 -3.92 -18.85
C VAL A 244 -3.22 -4.90 -17.82
N ASP A 245 -2.23 -5.71 -18.21
CA ASP A 245 -1.77 -6.84 -17.39
C ASP A 245 -0.94 -6.42 -16.16
N ILE A 246 -0.35 -5.22 -16.19
CA ILE A 246 0.40 -4.68 -15.05
C ILE A 246 -0.32 -3.49 -14.42
N PHE A 247 -0.49 -2.38 -15.13
CA PHE A 247 -0.99 -1.13 -14.54
C PHE A 247 -2.42 -1.27 -13.99
N LEU A 248 -3.39 -1.61 -14.86
CA LEU A 248 -4.79 -1.77 -14.46
C LEU A 248 -4.95 -2.93 -13.48
N ALA A 249 -4.38 -4.11 -13.80
CA ALA A 249 -4.46 -5.27 -12.92
C ALA A 249 -3.95 -4.99 -11.50
N THR A 250 -2.81 -4.31 -11.35
CA THR A 250 -2.25 -4.00 -10.03
C THR A 250 -3.18 -3.07 -9.24
N ILE A 251 -3.72 -2.02 -9.87
CA ILE A 251 -4.63 -1.08 -9.20
C ILE A 251 -5.97 -1.76 -8.88
N ASP A 252 -6.46 -2.63 -9.76
CA ASP A 252 -7.70 -3.39 -9.54
C ASP A 252 -7.59 -4.33 -8.34
N TYR A 253 -6.46 -5.02 -8.18
CA TYR A 253 -6.20 -5.79 -6.96
C TYR A 253 -6.17 -4.92 -5.70
N GLN A 254 -5.62 -3.70 -5.77
CA GLN A 254 -5.67 -2.77 -4.61
C GLN A 254 -7.10 -2.36 -4.27
N LEU A 255 -7.88 -2.00 -5.29
CA LEU A 255 -9.28 -1.59 -5.13
C LEU A 255 -10.14 -2.75 -4.61
N GLN A 256 -9.98 -3.95 -5.15
CA GLN A 256 -10.68 -5.14 -4.70
C GLN A 256 -10.36 -5.45 -3.24
N GLU A 257 -9.09 -5.35 -2.83
CA GLU A 257 -8.68 -5.60 -1.45
C GLU A 257 -9.25 -4.55 -0.48
N LEU A 258 -9.29 -3.28 -0.89
CA LEU A 258 -9.94 -2.22 -0.12
C LEU A 258 -11.44 -2.46 0.01
N HIS A 259 -12.13 -2.76 -1.09
CA HIS A 259 -13.57 -3.02 -1.12
C HIS A 259 -13.97 -4.26 -0.32
N SER A 260 -13.18 -5.34 -0.39
CA SER A 260 -13.41 -6.57 0.38
C SER A 260 -13.33 -6.31 1.89
N ARG A 261 -12.38 -5.47 2.32
CA ARG A 261 -12.15 -5.16 3.73
C ARG A 261 -13.04 -4.06 4.29
N PHE A 262 -13.54 -3.17 3.45
CA PHE A 262 -14.40 -2.04 3.81
C PHE A 262 -15.63 -2.03 2.92
N ASN A 263 -16.33 -3.16 2.90
CA ASN A 263 -17.63 -3.23 2.25
C ASN A 263 -18.66 -2.37 3.00
N ASP A 264 -19.76 -2.08 2.33
CA ASP A 264 -20.81 -1.18 2.86
C ASP A 264 -21.32 -1.65 4.23
N HIS A 265 -21.46 -2.96 4.43
CA HIS A 265 -21.88 -3.54 5.71
C HIS A 265 -20.88 -3.26 6.84
N THR A 266 -19.58 -3.41 6.59
CA THR A 266 -18.52 -3.15 7.56
C THR A 266 -18.38 -1.66 7.86
N VAL A 267 -18.49 -0.82 6.83
CA VAL A 267 -18.43 0.63 6.98
C VAL A 267 -19.63 1.12 7.81
N GLU A 268 -20.83 0.64 7.50
CA GLU A 268 -22.04 0.99 8.26
C GLU A 268 -21.95 0.54 9.72
N LEU A 269 -21.52 -0.70 9.98
CA LEU A 269 -21.28 -1.20 11.35
C LEU A 269 -20.35 -0.26 12.12
N LEU A 270 -19.21 0.11 11.50
CA LEU A 270 -18.21 0.96 12.11
C LEU A 270 -18.71 2.40 12.34
N VAL A 271 -19.50 2.97 11.42
CA VAL A 271 -20.12 4.30 11.58
C VAL A 271 -21.12 4.28 12.74
N LEU A 272 -22.03 3.31 12.78
CA LEU A 272 -23.03 3.22 13.85
C LEU A 272 -22.37 2.99 15.22
N SER A 273 -21.29 2.20 15.27
CA SER A 273 -20.51 1.97 16.49
C SER A 273 -19.90 3.25 17.06
N THR A 274 -19.77 4.33 16.29
CA THR A 274 -19.24 5.61 16.81
C THR A 274 -20.18 6.31 17.77
N ALA A 275 -21.47 5.94 17.80
CA ALA A 275 -22.40 6.42 18.82
C ALA A 275 -22.07 5.89 20.23
N LEU A 276 -21.23 4.85 20.33
CA LEU A 276 -20.76 4.26 21.58
C LEU A 276 -19.39 4.79 22.02
N ASP A 277 -18.83 5.78 21.31
CA ASP A 277 -17.53 6.35 21.62
C ASP A 277 -17.61 7.26 22.85
N PRO A 278 -16.94 6.94 23.96
CA PRO A 278 -17.01 7.73 25.18
C PRO A 278 -16.28 9.07 25.08
N ARG A 279 -15.40 9.26 24.08
CA ARG A 279 -14.54 10.45 23.97
C ARG A 279 -15.36 11.74 23.94
N ASN A 280 -14.83 12.76 24.61
CA ASN A 280 -15.46 14.08 24.73
C ASN A 280 -16.89 14.01 25.31
N GLY A 281 -17.10 13.11 26.28
CA GLY A 281 -18.40 12.95 26.93
C GLY A 281 -19.50 12.45 25.99
N PHE A 282 -19.21 11.40 25.22
CA PHE A 282 -20.17 10.81 24.28
C PHE A 282 -20.72 11.80 23.23
N MET A 283 -19.89 12.72 22.74
CA MET A 283 -20.29 13.76 21.77
C MET A 283 -21.00 13.22 20.51
N LEU A 284 -20.68 11.99 20.10
CA LEU A 284 -21.25 11.34 18.91
C LEU A 284 -22.50 10.49 19.21
N PHE A 285 -22.94 10.44 20.46
CA PHE A 285 -24.07 9.62 20.89
C PHE A 285 -25.35 10.00 20.16
N LYS A 286 -25.99 9.00 19.56
CA LYS A 286 -27.26 9.12 18.86
C LYS A 286 -28.07 7.86 19.07
N ILE A 287 -29.21 8.01 19.74
CA ILE A 287 -30.12 6.91 20.06
C ILE A 287 -30.52 6.15 18.79
N ASP A 288 -30.87 6.86 17.73
CA ASP A 288 -31.27 6.26 16.45
C ASP A 288 -30.18 5.37 15.84
N ASP A 289 -28.90 5.74 16.00
CA ASP A 289 -27.79 4.97 15.44
C ASP A 289 -27.52 3.70 16.25
N ILE A 290 -27.69 3.76 17.58
CA ILE A 290 -27.59 2.58 18.45
C ILE A 290 -28.78 1.62 18.24
N CYS A 291 -30.00 2.16 18.10
CA CYS A 291 -31.17 1.34 17.76
C CYS A 291 -30.98 0.64 16.41
N LYS A 292 -30.50 1.35 15.37
CA LYS A 292 -30.17 0.75 14.07
C LYS A 292 -29.08 -0.31 14.20
N LEU A 293 -28.07 -0.08 15.05
CA LEU A 293 -27.01 -1.05 15.31
C LEU A 293 -27.61 -2.35 15.89
N ALA A 294 -28.45 -2.24 16.92
CA ALA A 294 -29.14 -3.35 17.54
C ALA A 294 -30.05 -4.10 16.55
N GLU A 295 -30.91 -3.39 15.82
CA GLU A 295 -31.88 -3.99 14.90
C GLU A 295 -31.22 -4.66 13.68
N LYS A 296 -30.19 -4.04 13.11
CA LYS A 296 -29.61 -4.49 11.84
C LYS A 296 -28.45 -5.46 12.00
N PHE A 297 -27.65 -5.30 13.07
CA PHE A 297 -26.46 -6.12 13.30
C PHE A 297 -26.65 -7.10 14.46
N TYR A 298 -27.54 -6.84 15.40
CA TYR A 298 -27.77 -7.74 16.54
C TYR A 298 -29.24 -8.20 16.68
N PRO A 299 -29.96 -8.56 15.58
CA PRO A 299 -31.41 -8.78 15.62
C PRO A 299 -31.84 -9.93 16.53
N ASN A 300 -30.96 -10.90 16.81
CA ASN A 300 -31.26 -12.07 17.63
C ASN A 300 -30.81 -11.91 19.09
N ASP A 301 -30.07 -10.84 19.41
CA ASP A 301 -29.73 -10.50 20.80
C ASP A 301 -30.88 -9.76 21.51
N PHE A 302 -31.92 -9.40 20.76
CA PHE A 302 -33.10 -8.68 21.26
C PHE A 302 -34.38 -9.47 20.96
N MET A 303 -35.23 -9.64 21.97
CA MET A 303 -36.60 -10.12 21.82
C MET A 303 -37.50 -9.03 21.23
N GLU A 304 -38.66 -9.36 20.64
CA GLU A 304 -39.53 -8.40 19.92
C GLU A 304 -39.85 -7.08 20.65
N GLN A 305 -39.88 -7.07 22.00
CA GLN A 305 -40.18 -5.87 22.79
C GLN A 305 -38.94 -5.14 23.34
N GLU A 306 -37.77 -5.75 23.27
CA GLU A 306 -36.54 -5.19 23.83
C GLU A 306 -35.96 -4.01 23.06
N PRO A 307 -36.10 -3.87 21.72
CA PRO A 307 -35.67 -2.66 21.00
C PRO A 307 -36.43 -1.40 21.43
N VAL A 308 -37.72 -1.54 21.73
CA VAL A 308 -38.56 -0.43 22.23
C VAL A 308 -38.10 -0.02 23.62
N ARG A 309 -37.78 -0.99 24.48
CA ARG A 309 -37.24 -0.74 25.81
C ARG A 309 -35.84 -0.14 25.77
N LEU A 310 -34.97 -0.64 24.89
CA LEU A 310 -33.63 -0.12 24.65
C LEU A 310 -33.67 1.37 24.34
N ARG A 311 -34.59 1.80 23.46
CA ARG A 311 -34.75 3.23 23.14
C ARG A 311 -35.05 4.07 24.39
N ILE A 312 -35.92 3.59 25.28
CA ILE A 312 -36.25 4.31 26.53
C ILE A 312 -35.04 4.33 27.46
N GLU A 313 -34.32 3.22 27.60
CA GLU A 313 -33.09 3.14 28.41
C GLU A 313 -32.01 4.09 27.88
N LEU A 314 -31.86 4.21 26.56
CA LEU A 314 -30.95 5.16 25.92
C LEU A 314 -31.36 6.62 26.15
N GLN A 315 -32.66 6.93 26.23
CA GLN A 315 -33.14 8.28 26.59
C GLN A 315 -32.79 8.65 28.04
N HIS A 316 -32.88 7.69 28.97
CA HIS A 316 -32.40 7.90 30.33
C HIS A 316 -30.90 8.14 30.34
N PHE A 317 -30.14 7.29 29.65
CA PHE A 317 -28.68 7.44 29.55
C PHE A 317 -28.27 8.81 28.99
N GLU A 318 -28.94 9.30 27.93
CA GLU A 318 -28.69 10.62 27.34
C GLU A 318 -28.82 11.77 28.37
N LEU A 319 -29.79 11.69 29.28
CA LEU A 319 -29.99 12.66 30.35
C LEU A 319 -28.94 12.53 31.47
N ASP A 320 -28.38 11.34 31.65
CA ASP A 320 -27.39 11.05 32.70
C ASP A 320 -25.95 11.42 32.29
N ILE A 321 -25.60 11.36 30.99
CA ILE A 321 -24.26 11.70 30.47
C ILE A 321 -23.72 13.05 30.99
N PRO A 322 -24.48 14.17 30.95
CA PRO A 322 -23.98 15.47 31.43
C PRO A 322 -23.83 15.55 32.95
N ASN A 323 -24.43 14.61 33.70
CA ASN A 323 -24.49 14.64 35.16
C ASN A 323 -23.52 13.66 35.81
N HIS A 324 -22.88 12.76 35.04
CA HIS A 324 -22.01 11.73 35.57
C HIS A 324 -20.52 12.08 35.33
N PRO A 325 -19.73 12.41 36.38
CA PRO A 325 -18.35 12.90 36.23
C PRO A 325 -17.42 11.88 35.57
N GLU A 326 -17.65 10.58 35.76
CA GLU A 326 -16.86 9.50 35.13
C GLU A 326 -17.11 9.36 33.62
N LEU A 327 -18.20 9.94 33.09
CA LEU A 327 -18.54 9.88 31.67
C LEU A 327 -18.07 11.12 30.90
N GLN A 328 -17.39 12.07 31.56
CA GLN A 328 -16.93 13.34 30.96
C GLN A 328 -15.43 13.40 30.63
N GLU A 329 -14.65 12.37 30.97
CA GLU A 329 -13.20 12.27 30.68
C GLU A 329 -12.90 11.82 29.24
#